data_AF-A0A9D2RGP1-F1
#
_entry.id   AF-A0A9D2RGP1-F1
#
_cell.length_a   1.000
_cell.length_b   1.000
_cell.length_c   1.000
_cell.angle_alpha   90.00
_cell.angle_beta   90.00
_cell.angle_gamma   90.00
#
_symmetry.space_group_name_H-M   'P 1'
#
loop_
_entity.id
_entity.type
_entity.pdbx_description
1 polymer ?
#
loop_
_entity_poly.entity_id
_entity_poly.type
_entity_poly.pdbx_seq_one_letter_code
_entity_poly.pdbx_strand_id
1 'polypeptide(L)' 'MKKRVVVLSTGGTIASSPGEDGRNVSGALPGEALVQQLALGDGYDIQVESVLQKPSNALTFDDWLTLHARIQ' A
#
# COMPACT_ATOMS: atom_id res chain seq x y z
N MET A 1 14.40 -20.00 -8.83
CA MET A 1 14.25 -19.53 -7.43
C MET A 1 13.40 -18.27 -7.46
N LYS A 2 12.33 -18.18 -6.66
CA LYS A 2 11.46 -17.00 -6.64
C LYS A 2 12.14 -15.86 -5.88
N LYS A 3 11.98 -14.61 -6.35
CA LYS A 3 12.45 -13.42 -5.63
C LYS A 3 11.39 -13.03 -4.61
N ARG A 4 11.77 -12.95 -3.33
CA ARG A 4 10.89 -12.46 -2.28
C ARG A 4 10.78 -10.94 -2.36
N VAL A 5 9.57 -10.41 -2.33
CA VAL A 5 9.27 -8.97 -2.30
C VAL A 5 8.25 -8.71 -1.21
N VAL A 6 8.54 -7.75 -0.34
CA VAL A 6 7.59 -7.27 0.67
C VAL A 6 7.00 -5.95 0.20
N VAL A 7 5.68 -5.87 0.11
CA VAL A 7 4.92 -4.68 -0.28
C VAL A 7 4.36 -4.05 1.00
N LEU A 8 4.95 -2.94 1.41
CA LEU A 8 4.46 -2.12 2.53
C LEU A 8 3.40 -1.15 2.00
N SER A 9 2.12 -1.36 2.32
CA SER A 9 1.06 -0.44 1.90
C SER A 9 0.89 0.71 2.88
N THR A 10 0.80 1.93 2.34
CA THR A 10 0.64 3.16 3.12
C THR A 10 -0.64 3.95 2.80
N GLY A 11 -1.43 3.48 1.83
CA GLY A 11 -2.61 4.18 1.31
C GLY A 11 -2.31 4.99 0.05
N GLY A 12 -2.67 6.26 0.04
CA GLY A 12 -2.54 7.15 -1.12
C GLY A 12 -3.54 6.87 -2.25
N THR A 13 -3.38 7.61 -3.35
CA THR A 13 -4.32 7.57 -4.49
C THR A 13 -4.32 6.22 -5.22
N ILE A 14 -3.18 5.51 -5.23
CA ILE A 14 -3.11 4.16 -5.82
C ILE A 14 -4.05 3.18 -5.11
N ALA A 15 -4.29 3.39 -3.83
CA ALA A 15 -5.19 2.62 -2.99
C ALA A 15 -6.57 3.28 -2.87
N SER A 16 -7.04 4.03 -3.86
CA SER A 16 -8.33 4.75 -3.76
C SER A 16 -9.51 3.98 -4.34
N SER A 17 -10.71 4.29 -3.84
CA SER A 17 -11.98 3.85 -4.42
C SER A 17 -12.89 5.06 -4.68
N PRO A 18 -13.85 4.96 -5.62
CA PRO A 18 -14.85 6.00 -5.80
C PRO A 18 -15.62 6.25 -4.49
N GLY A 19 -15.77 7.52 -4.11
CA GLY A 19 -16.63 7.98 -3.03
C GLY A 19 -18.01 8.39 -3.55
N GLU A 20 -18.95 8.61 -2.62
CA GLU A 20 -20.34 8.98 -2.96
C GLU A 20 -20.47 10.40 -3.55
N ASP A 21 -19.50 11.28 -3.29
CA ASP A 21 -19.45 12.67 -3.74
C ASP A 21 -18.81 12.86 -5.13
N GLY A 22 -18.51 11.76 -5.82
CA GLY A 22 -17.81 11.77 -7.11
C GLY A 22 -16.31 12.00 -7.00
N ARG A 23 -15.75 12.07 -5.78
CA ARG A 23 -14.30 12.11 -5.54
C ARG A 23 -13.82 10.75 -5.05
N ASN A 24 -12.57 10.43 -5.35
CA ASN A 24 -11.97 9.20 -4.84
C ASN A 24 -11.58 9.36 -3.36
N VAL A 25 -11.86 8.34 -2.56
CA VAL A 25 -11.38 8.22 -1.18
C VAL A 25 -9.99 7.62 -1.20
N SER A 26 -8.97 8.43 -0.87
CA SER A 26 -7.56 7.99 -0.85
C SER A 26 -7.30 6.99 0.28
N GLY A 27 -6.59 5.91 -0.02
CA GLY A 27 -6.39 4.83 0.96
C GLY A 27 -7.70 4.13 1.35
N ALA A 28 -8.62 3.89 0.41
CA ALA A 28 -9.80 3.06 0.65
C ALA A 28 -9.58 1.56 0.40
N LEU A 29 -8.62 1.20 -0.46
CA LEU A 29 -8.31 -0.18 -0.81
C LEU A 29 -7.17 -0.74 0.05
N PRO A 30 -7.25 -2.02 0.47
CA PRO A 30 -6.13 -2.71 1.12
C PRO A 30 -5.03 -3.05 0.10
N GLY A 31 -3.79 -3.22 0.58
CA GLY A 31 -2.64 -3.52 -0.28
C GLY A 31 -2.78 -4.85 -1.04
N GLU A 32 -3.43 -5.85 -0.44
CA GLU A 32 -3.68 -7.16 -1.03
C GLU A 32 -4.56 -7.02 -2.29
N ALA A 33 -5.57 -6.16 -2.23
CA ALA A 33 -6.43 -5.88 -3.38
C ALA A 33 -5.67 -5.21 -4.53
N LEU A 34 -4.61 -4.45 -4.23
CA LEU A 34 -3.74 -3.86 -5.27
C LEU A 34 -2.84 -4.94 -5.89
N VAL A 35 -2.23 -5.80 -5.07
CA VAL A 35 -1.35 -6.87 -5.57
C VAL A 35 -2.13 -7.89 -6.41
N GLN A 36 -3.37 -8.21 -6.05
CA GLN A 36 -4.23 -9.10 -6.83
C GLN A 36 -4.56 -8.57 -8.24
N GLN A 37 -4.51 -7.25 -8.45
CA GLN A 37 -4.70 -6.63 -9.76
C GLN A 37 -3.44 -6.69 -10.63
N LEU A 38 -2.29 -7.03 -10.05
CA LEU A 38 -1.03 -7.12 -10.78
C LEU A 38 -0.91 -8.52 -11.41
N ALA A 39 -0.66 -8.57 -12.72
CA ALA A 39 -0.31 -9.81 -13.42
C ALA A 39 1.17 -10.20 -13.14
N LEU A 40 1.51 -10.45 -11.88
CA LEU A 40 2.83 -10.91 -11.48
C LEU A 40 2.94 -12.41 -11.79
N GLY A 41 3.84 -12.76 -12.71
CA GLY A 41 4.14 -14.17 -12.98
C GLY A 41 4.82 -14.88 -11.80
N ASP A 42 5.09 -16.18 -11.94
CA ASP A 42 5.63 -17.04 -10.87
C ASP A 42 7.05 -16.71 -10.39
N GLY A 43 7.67 -15.66 -10.93
CA GLY A 43 9.03 -15.23 -10.56
C GLY A 43 9.14 -14.59 -9.17
N TYR A 44 8.02 -14.22 -8.55
CA TYR A 44 7.98 -13.48 -7.30
C TYR A 44 7.21 -14.21 -6.19
N ASP A 45 7.68 -14.04 -4.96
CA ASP A 45 6.98 -14.39 -3.73
C ASP A 45 6.64 -13.09 -3.01
N ILE A 46 5.37 -12.67 -3.10
CA ILE A 46 4.90 -11.37 -2.62
C ILE A 46 4.27 -11.52 -1.25
N GLN A 47 4.78 -10.76 -0.28
CA GLN A 47 4.15 -10.58 1.02
C GLN A 47 3.64 -9.14 1.13
N VAL A 48 2.36 -8.95 1.43
CA VAL A 48 1.78 -7.63 1.67
C VAL A 48 1.73 -7.35 3.16
N GLU A 49 2.04 -6.11 3.55
CA GLU A 49 1.92 -5.66 4.92
C GLU A 49 1.32 -4.26 4.95
N SER A 50 0.23 -4.12 5.69
CA SER A 50 -0.39 -2.81 5.90
C SER A 50 0.32 -2.07 7.02
N VAL A 51 0.97 -0.95 6.68
CA VAL A 51 1.71 -0.12 7.63
C VAL A 51 0.95 1.15 7.96
N LEU A 52 0.33 1.78 6.95
CA LEU A 52 -0.47 3.00 7.09
C LEU A 52 -1.65 2.94 6.11
N GLN A 53 -2.66 3.78 6.38
CA GLN A 53 -3.78 3.98 5.45
C GLN A 53 -4.14 5.47 5.40
N LYS A 54 -3.30 6.29 4.73
CA LYS A 54 -3.42 7.76 4.69
C LYS A 54 -3.18 8.31 3.28
N PRO A 55 -3.77 9.45 2.91
CA PRO A 55 -3.26 10.21 1.77
C PRO A 55 -1.86 10.74 2.08
N SER A 56 -1.00 10.85 1.06
CA SER A 56 0.42 11.20 1.25
C SER A 56 0.63 12.58 1.88
N ASN A 57 -0.31 13.51 1.67
CA ASN A 57 -0.28 14.85 2.27
C ASN A 57 -0.70 14.87 3.76
N ALA A 58 -1.16 13.75 4.32
CA ALA A 58 -1.53 13.63 5.73
C ALA A 58 -0.51 12.81 6.55
N LEU A 59 0.65 12.47 5.97
CA LEU A 59 1.72 11.79 6.68
C LEU A 59 2.37 12.75 7.69
N THR A 60 2.57 12.25 8.91
CA THR A 60 3.28 12.96 9.99
C THR A 60 4.72 12.48 10.12
N PHE A 61 5.51 13.16 10.96
CA PHE A 61 6.87 12.71 11.28
C PHE A 61 6.90 11.31 11.92
N ASP A 62 5.92 10.99 12.78
CA ASP A 62 5.82 9.67 13.41
C ASP A 62 5.51 8.55 12.40
N ASP A 63 4.74 8.86 11.35
CA ASP A 63 4.49 7.93 10.26
C ASP A 63 5.82 7.57 9.53
N TRP A 64 6.71 8.55 9.35
CA TRP A 64 8.04 8.33 8.79
C TRP A 64 8.91 7.46 9.69
N LEU A 65 8.88 7.67 11.01
CA LEU A 65 9.61 6.82 11.97
C LEU A 65 9.09 5.38 11.95
N THR A 66 7.78 5.20 11.82
CA THR A 66 7.14 3.87 11.69
C THR A 66 7.62 3.16 10.42
N LEU A 67 7.65 3.86 9.28
CA LEU A 67 8.15 3.31 8.01
C LEU A 67 9.63 2.97 8.09
N HIS A 68 10.45 3.84 8.68
CA HIS A 68 11.88 3.58 8.89
C HIS A 68 12.08 2.30 9.70
N ALA A 69 11.39 2.15 10.84
CA ALA A 69 11.50 0.97 11.70
C ALA A 69 11.06 -0.33 11.00
N ARG A 70 10.16 -0.26 10.01
CA ARG A 70 9.68 -1.44 9.28
C ARG A 70 10.63 -1.91 8.19
N ILE A 71 11.41 -1.00 7.60
CA ILE A 71 12.31 -1.28 6.46
C ILE A 71 13.70 -1.75 6.92
N GLN A 72 14.10 -1.45 8.16
CA GLN A 72 15.33 -1.98 8.78
C GLN A 72 15.25 -3.49 9.01
#